data_AF-A0A7D9HDL5-F1
#
_entry.id   AF-A0A7D9HDL5-F1
#
_cell.length_a   1.000
_cell.length_b   1.000
_cell.length_c   1.000
_cell.angle_alpha   90.00
_cell.angle_beta   90.00
_cell.angle_gamma   90.00
#
_symmetry.space_group_name_H-M   'P 1'
#
loop_
_entity.id
_entity.type
_entity.pdbx_description
1 polymer ?
#
loop_
_entity_poly.entity_id
_entity_poly.type
_entity_poly.pdbx_seq_one_letter_code
_entity_poly.pdbx_strand_id
1 'polypeptide(L)'
;MTLYDFIENQFGDRKMSSFSSPGAGGGFLDGTFGESPASQQRMKKEKKSTAVVPITVAGILNAKYQSDVDAFVLNEASMHQVTFIGMVLSVTENRTHLSFEIGDLTGGIVSVKRWLDQDENAEEYERARFREDTYVRVLGNIKRLDDDKKHVVAFAMRHVTDFNEITFHMYDVIHAALSMQKRVHEEAVTPDTTTNFGNNNSFSAQRNQFGPQIGNMSQAQKRVYEMVNQAKSQEGIYVDDLVKRLNMPEQSVRYVPCILL
;
A
#
# COMPACT_ATOMS: atom_id res chain seq x y z
N MET A 1 -15.28 -17.12 2.94
CA MET A 1 -13.95 -17.25 3.55
C MET A 1 -13.01 -16.44 2.69
N THR A 2 -12.65 -15.24 3.14
CA THR A 2 -11.80 -14.32 2.36
C THR A 2 -10.36 -14.82 2.39
N LEU A 3 -9.53 -14.42 1.43
CA LEU A 3 -8.11 -14.81 1.41
C LEU A 3 -7.36 -14.29 2.65
N TYR A 4 -7.83 -13.18 3.24
CA TYR A 4 -7.37 -12.69 4.55
C TYR A 4 -7.62 -13.72 5.65
N ASP A 5 -8.80 -14.33 5.70
CA ASP A 5 -9.11 -15.42 6.65
C ASP A 5 -8.25 -16.67 6.38
N PHE A 6 -7.84 -16.93 5.12
CA PHE A 6 -6.96 -18.05 4.79
C PHE A 6 -5.51 -17.79 5.22
N ILE A 7 -4.99 -16.57 5.02
CA ILE A 7 -3.65 -16.19 5.48
C ILE A 7 -3.61 -16.16 7.02
N GLU A 8 -4.62 -15.59 7.70
CA GLU A 8 -4.70 -15.66 9.16
C GLU A 8 -4.86 -17.11 9.65
N ASN A 9 -5.65 -17.97 9.01
CA ASN A 9 -5.74 -19.37 9.44
C ASN A 9 -4.48 -20.20 9.14
N GLN A 10 -3.69 -19.85 8.12
CA GLN A 10 -2.45 -20.57 7.78
C GLN A 10 -1.24 -20.10 8.59
N PHE A 11 -1.27 -18.88 9.15
CA PHE A 11 -0.15 -18.29 9.91
C PHE A 11 -0.51 -17.89 11.35
N GLY A 12 -1.76 -18.08 11.78
CA GLY A 12 -2.38 -17.43 12.95
C GLY A 12 -2.02 -17.95 14.33
N ASP A 13 -1.13 -18.94 14.47
CA ASP A 13 -0.77 -19.50 15.78
C ASP A 13 0.67 -19.22 16.22
N ARG A 14 1.47 -18.48 15.44
CA ARG A 14 2.79 -18.05 15.88
C ARG A 14 2.73 -16.66 16.50
N LYS A 15 2.61 -16.66 17.84
CA LYS A 15 2.74 -15.49 18.72
C LYS A 15 3.71 -14.47 18.14
N MET A 16 3.22 -13.28 17.83
CA MET A 16 4.03 -12.09 17.55
C MET A 16 4.94 -11.80 18.76
N SER A 17 6.15 -12.33 18.76
CA SER A 17 7.22 -11.82 19.63
C SER A 17 7.82 -10.61 18.94
N SER A 18 7.36 -9.43 19.33
CA SER A 18 8.04 -8.16 19.06
C SER A 18 9.46 -8.24 19.61
N PHE A 19 10.44 -8.50 18.75
CA PHE A 19 11.85 -8.41 19.12
C PHE A 19 12.26 -6.94 19.20
N SER A 20 12.24 -6.41 20.42
CA SER A 20 12.95 -5.18 20.80
C SER A 20 14.45 -5.45 20.87
N SER A 21 15.23 -4.68 20.10
CA SER A 21 16.70 -4.70 20.12
C SER A 21 17.26 -4.36 21.52
N PRO A 22 18.27 -5.07 22.04
CA PRO A 22 18.85 -4.80 23.35
C PRO A 22 19.79 -3.59 23.28
N GLY A 23 19.23 -2.41 23.53
CA GLY A 23 19.97 -1.18 23.77
C GLY A 23 20.20 -0.98 25.27
N ALA A 24 21.46 -1.15 25.68
CA ALA A 24 22.14 -0.56 26.83
C ALA A 24 21.29 0.03 27.98
N GLY A 25 21.33 -0.66 29.13
CA GLY A 25 21.76 -0.11 30.43
C GLY A 25 21.02 1.11 31.01
N GLY A 26 20.34 0.89 32.14
CA GLY A 26 20.08 1.94 33.13
C GLY A 26 18.78 1.76 33.89
N GLY A 27 18.83 1.10 35.05
CA GLY A 27 17.73 1.11 36.02
C GLY A 27 17.68 2.43 36.79
N PHE A 28 16.47 2.89 37.11
CA PHE A 28 16.19 3.71 38.30
C PHE A 28 14.70 3.63 38.67
N LEU A 29 14.43 4.00 39.92
CA LEU A 29 13.37 3.53 40.79
C LEU A 29 12.00 4.22 40.64
N ASP A 30 11.00 3.52 41.18
CA ASP A 30 9.68 3.98 41.63
C ASP A 30 9.74 5.26 42.50
N GLY A 31 8.75 6.15 42.36
CA GLY A 31 8.66 7.39 43.14
C GLY A 31 7.61 8.42 42.66
N THR A 32 6.68 8.70 43.56
CA THR A 32 5.48 9.56 43.50
C THR A 32 5.71 11.07 43.29
N PHE A 33 4.64 11.76 42.84
CA PHE A 33 4.30 13.21 42.96
C PHE A 33 4.91 14.23 41.96
N GLY A 34 4.03 15.00 41.30
CA GLY A 34 4.37 16.27 40.63
C GLY A 34 3.42 16.71 39.52
N GLU A 35 2.50 17.63 39.82
CA GLU A 35 1.67 18.35 38.85
C GLU A 35 2.50 19.28 37.93
N SER A 36 2.21 19.26 36.62
CA SER A 36 2.24 20.44 35.72
C SER A 36 1.62 20.11 34.36
N PRO A 37 0.73 20.97 33.82
CA PRO A 37 0.05 20.72 32.54
C PRO A 37 0.92 21.26 31.39
N ALA A 38 1.77 20.42 30.81
CA ALA A 38 2.41 20.72 29.53
C ALA A 38 1.66 19.97 28.42
N SER A 39 1.03 20.76 27.55
CA SER A 39 0.39 20.38 26.30
C SER A 39 1.31 19.46 25.46
N GLN A 40 1.16 18.15 25.65
CA GLN A 40 1.72 17.18 24.72
C GLN A 40 0.80 17.17 23.50
N GLN A 41 1.20 17.96 22.50
CA GLN A 41 0.82 17.78 21.13
C GLN A 41 1.26 16.35 20.75
N ARG A 42 0.37 15.38 20.99
CA ARG A 42 0.49 14.03 20.46
C ARG A 42 0.57 14.20 18.95
N MET A 43 1.79 14.21 18.41
CA MET A 43 2.00 13.96 17.00
C MET A 43 1.30 12.64 16.74
N LYS A 44 0.19 12.73 16.00
CA LYS A 44 -0.66 11.63 15.63
C LYS A 44 0.19 10.78 14.70
N LYS A 45 0.96 9.86 15.29
CA LYS A 45 1.81 8.92 14.57
C LYS A 45 0.90 8.27 13.53
N GLU A 46 1.10 8.66 12.27
CA GLU A 46 0.32 8.11 11.17
C GLU A 46 0.39 6.60 11.29
N LYS A 47 -0.78 5.96 11.29
CA LYS A 47 -0.86 4.51 11.38
C LYS A 47 -0.15 3.97 10.14
N LYS A 48 1.12 3.57 10.28
CA LYS A 48 1.86 2.82 9.25
C LYS A 48 0.92 1.72 8.78
N SER A 49 0.56 1.74 7.50
CA SER A 49 -0.30 0.71 6.93
C SER A 49 0.44 -0.61 7.06
N THR A 50 -0.06 -1.47 7.95
CA THR A 50 0.46 -2.83 8.17
C THR A 50 -0.11 -3.82 7.16
N ALA A 51 -0.69 -3.32 6.07
CA ALA A 51 -1.31 -4.17 5.06
C ALA A 51 -0.22 -4.92 4.30
N VAL A 52 -0.37 -6.25 4.23
CA VAL A 52 0.42 -7.10 3.35
C VAL A 52 -0.03 -6.85 1.91
N VAL A 53 0.90 -6.45 1.04
CA VAL A 53 0.60 -6.18 -0.36
C VAL A 53 1.06 -7.33 -1.25
N PRO A 54 0.16 -7.97 -2.03
CA PRO A 54 0.58 -8.92 -3.04
C PRO A 54 1.32 -8.17 -4.16
N ILE A 55 2.52 -8.62 -4.49
CA ILE A 55 3.38 -7.97 -5.49
C ILE A 55 4.12 -9.01 -6.35
N THR A 56 4.66 -8.56 -7.49
CA THR A 56 5.63 -9.31 -8.29
C THR A 56 7.07 -8.98 -7.88
N VAL A 57 8.03 -9.83 -8.26
CA VAL A 57 9.46 -9.57 -8.06
C VAL A 57 9.89 -8.28 -8.78
N ALA A 58 9.45 -8.07 -10.01
CA ALA A 58 9.72 -6.82 -10.72
C ALA A 58 9.12 -5.60 -10.01
N GLY A 59 7.94 -5.72 -9.41
CA GLY A 59 7.35 -4.67 -8.60
C GLY A 59 8.22 -4.30 -7.40
N ILE A 60 8.77 -5.29 -6.69
CA ILE A 60 9.71 -5.07 -5.58
C ILE A 60 10.96 -4.34 -6.06
N LEU A 61 11.56 -4.81 -7.17
CA LEU A 61 12.78 -4.23 -7.72
C LEU A 61 12.57 -2.79 -8.23
N ASN A 62 11.38 -2.47 -8.73
CA ASN A 62 11.02 -1.14 -9.25
C ASN A 62 10.48 -0.18 -8.18
N ALA A 63 10.12 -0.66 -6.99
CA ALA A 63 9.62 0.19 -5.92
C ALA A 63 10.69 1.20 -5.48
N LYS A 64 10.32 2.47 -5.31
CA LYS A 64 11.25 3.55 -4.94
C LYS A 64 11.21 3.77 -3.44
N TYR A 65 12.36 3.89 -2.81
CA TYR A 65 12.43 4.21 -1.39
C TYR A 65 12.20 5.71 -1.17
N GLN A 66 11.27 6.05 -0.29
CA GLN A 66 10.95 7.40 0.16
C GLN A 66 11.44 7.58 1.60
N SER A 67 12.42 8.47 1.79
CA SER A 67 13.12 8.66 3.07
C SER A 67 12.31 9.42 4.12
N ASP A 68 11.36 10.23 3.68
CA ASP A 68 10.43 11.00 4.51
C ASP A 68 9.43 10.10 5.25
N VAL A 69 8.90 9.08 4.56
CA VAL A 69 7.92 8.13 5.13
C VAL A 69 8.57 6.80 5.57
N ASP A 70 9.88 6.63 5.31
CA ASP A 70 10.63 5.39 5.57
C ASP A 70 9.93 4.17 4.95
N ALA A 71 9.52 4.30 3.68
CA ALA A 71 8.68 3.34 2.98
C ALA A 71 9.10 3.11 1.53
N PHE A 72 8.72 1.96 0.97
CA PHE A 72 8.84 1.72 -0.45
C PHE A 72 7.54 2.11 -1.14
N VAL A 73 7.62 2.88 -2.21
CA VAL A 73 6.46 3.34 -2.97
C VAL A 73 6.52 2.80 -4.39
N LEU A 74 5.40 2.22 -4.82
CA LEU A 74 5.18 1.81 -6.21
C LEU A 74 3.82 2.34 -6.64
N ASN A 75 3.77 3.08 -7.75
CA ASN A 75 2.53 3.69 -8.26
C ASN A 75 1.79 4.51 -7.18
N GLU A 76 2.54 5.33 -6.44
CA GLU A 76 2.03 6.20 -5.35
C GLU A 76 1.48 5.46 -4.12
N ALA A 77 1.52 4.12 -4.12
CA ALA A 77 1.14 3.30 -2.99
C ALA A 77 2.37 2.95 -2.12
N SER A 78 2.29 3.30 -0.84
CA SER A 78 3.31 2.94 0.16
C SER A 78 3.15 1.50 0.64
N MET A 79 4.26 0.77 0.67
CA MET A 79 4.35 -0.65 0.99
C MET A 79 5.51 -0.92 1.95
N HIS A 80 5.25 -1.74 2.97
CA HIS A 80 6.27 -2.23 3.90
C HIS A 80 6.32 -3.75 3.91
N GLN A 81 5.16 -4.39 4.04
CA GLN A 81 4.98 -5.83 4.02
C GLN A 81 4.46 -6.29 2.67
N VAL A 82 5.06 -7.34 2.13
CA VAL A 82 4.69 -7.89 0.84
C VAL A 82 4.55 -9.40 0.89
N THR A 83 3.69 -9.92 0.03
CA THR A 83 3.65 -11.34 -0.30
C THR A 83 3.85 -11.53 -1.80
N PHE A 84 4.62 -12.56 -2.16
CA PHE A 84 4.78 -12.96 -3.54
C PHE A 84 5.00 -14.46 -3.65
N ILE A 85 4.76 -15.01 -4.83
CA ILE A 85 5.15 -16.37 -5.18
C ILE A 85 6.26 -16.32 -6.21
N GLY A 86 7.30 -17.12 -6.02
CA GLY A 86 8.37 -17.30 -6.98
C GLY A 86 9.04 -18.65 -6.85
N MET A 87 9.91 -18.96 -7.80
CA MET A 87 10.76 -20.14 -7.82
C MET A 87 12.09 -19.81 -7.16
N VAL A 88 12.56 -20.71 -6.29
CA VAL A 88 13.90 -20.65 -5.68
C VAL A 88 14.92 -21.06 -6.74
N LEU A 89 15.80 -20.13 -7.11
CA LEU A 89 16.86 -20.34 -8.10
C LEU A 89 18.18 -20.74 -7.45
N SER A 90 18.45 -20.23 -6.24
CA SER A 90 19.61 -20.67 -5.46
C SER A 90 19.36 -20.48 -3.96
N VAL A 91 20.05 -21.29 -3.16
CA VAL A 91 20.03 -21.22 -1.69
C VAL A 91 21.44 -21.11 -1.15
N THR A 92 21.71 -20.05 -0.40
CA THR A 92 22.96 -19.87 0.35
C THR A 92 22.70 -20.06 1.84
N GLU A 93 23.28 -21.11 2.40
CA GLU A 93 23.18 -21.42 3.81
C GLU A 93 24.23 -20.66 4.64
N ASN A 94 23.78 -19.79 5.54
CA ASN A 94 24.66 -19.15 6.53
C ASN A 94 24.42 -19.75 7.92
N ARG A 95 25.29 -19.38 8.87
CA ARG A 95 25.17 -19.85 10.27
C ARG A 95 23.85 -19.42 10.91
N THR A 96 23.41 -18.18 10.66
CA THR A 96 22.26 -17.58 11.37
C THR A 96 21.02 -17.40 10.50
N HIS A 97 21.14 -17.59 9.18
CA HIS A 97 20.06 -17.32 8.24
C HIS A 97 20.26 -18.10 6.94
N LEU A 98 19.18 -18.22 6.18
CA LEU A 98 19.17 -18.67 4.80
C LEU A 98 18.98 -17.46 3.89
N SER A 99 19.73 -17.42 2.80
CA SER A 99 19.57 -16.44 1.74
C SER A 99 19.13 -17.16 0.47
N PHE A 100 18.04 -16.69 -0.13
CA PHE A 100 17.46 -17.27 -1.34
C PHE A 100 17.52 -16.25 -2.47
N GLU A 101 17.79 -16.71 -3.68
CA GLU A 101 17.55 -15.94 -4.89
C GLU A 101 16.26 -16.45 -5.52
N ILE A 102 15.23 -15.60 -5.61
CA ILE A 102 13.88 -16.00 -6.04
C ILE A 102 13.45 -15.20 -7.26
N GLY A 103 12.94 -15.89 -8.29
CA GLY A 103 12.39 -15.29 -9.51
C GLY A 103 10.96 -15.74 -9.79
N ASP A 104 10.14 -14.86 -10.36
CA ASP A 104 8.74 -15.13 -10.75
C ASP A 104 8.46 -14.89 -12.24
N LEU A 105 9.52 -14.77 -13.05
CA LEU A 105 9.49 -14.45 -14.49
C LEU A 105 9.01 -13.04 -14.85
N THR A 106 8.82 -12.14 -13.89
CA THR A 106 8.32 -10.78 -14.17
C THR A 106 9.41 -9.76 -14.52
N GLY A 107 10.69 -10.15 -14.48
CA GLY A 107 11.79 -9.32 -15.00
C GLY A 107 13.02 -9.21 -14.11
N GLY A 108 13.14 -10.02 -13.05
CA GLY A 108 14.35 -10.03 -12.21
C GLY A 108 14.35 -11.12 -11.15
N ILE A 109 15.35 -11.06 -10.29
CA ILE A 109 15.56 -11.96 -9.16
C ILE A 109 15.68 -11.09 -7.92
N VAL A 110 14.99 -11.48 -6.84
CA VAL A 110 15.07 -10.80 -5.55
C VAL A 110 15.76 -11.69 -4.53
N SER A 111 16.68 -11.08 -3.77
CA SER A 111 17.31 -11.75 -2.64
C SER A 111 16.37 -11.76 -1.43
N VAL A 112 16.14 -12.93 -0.85
CA VAL A 112 15.26 -13.13 0.31
C VAL A 112 16.05 -13.71 1.47
N LYS A 113 16.00 -13.06 2.61
CA LYS A 113 16.67 -13.51 3.85
C LYS A 113 15.64 -14.06 4.83
N ARG A 114 15.83 -15.30 5.29
CA ARG A 114 15.06 -15.93 6.36
C ARG A 114 15.99 -16.25 7.52
N TRP A 115 15.72 -15.67 8.69
CA TRP A 115 16.46 -15.99 9.91
C TRP A 115 16.14 -17.39 10.40
N LEU A 116 17.12 -18.09 10.96
CA LEU A 116 16.91 -19.38 11.60
C LEU A 116 16.59 -19.17 13.08
N ASP A 117 15.65 -19.97 13.59
CA ASP A 117 15.27 -19.97 15.00
C ASP A 117 16.26 -20.86 15.78
N GLN A 118 16.63 -20.50 17.01
CA GLN A 118 17.71 -21.15 17.80
C GLN A 118 17.41 -22.59 18.29
N ASP A 119 16.35 -23.22 17.79
CA ASP A 119 16.00 -24.59 18.14
C ASP A 119 16.65 -25.55 17.14
N GLU A 120 17.68 -26.28 17.57
CA GLU A 120 18.54 -27.12 16.70
C GLU A 120 17.73 -28.09 15.81
N ASN A 121 16.64 -28.66 16.33
CA ASN A 121 15.78 -29.56 15.56
C ASN A 121 14.94 -28.83 14.49
N ALA A 122 14.57 -27.57 14.74
CA ALA A 122 13.85 -26.74 13.78
C ALA A 122 14.79 -26.22 12.68
N GLU A 123 16.07 -26.00 13.00
CA GLU A 123 17.07 -25.52 12.03
C GLU A 123 17.32 -26.53 10.90
N GLU A 124 17.56 -27.81 11.23
CA GLU A 124 17.83 -28.84 10.23
C GLU A 124 16.63 -29.04 9.30
N TYR A 125 15.42 -29.04 9.87
CA TYR A 125 14.19 -29.12 9.10
C TYR A 125 14.00 -27.94 8.15
N GLU A 126 14.19 -26.70 8.62
CA GLU A 126 14.02 -25.50 7.78
C GLU A 126 15.08 -25.42 6.67
N ARG A 127 16.31 -25.89 6.91
CA ARG A 127 17.37 -25.99 5.90
C ARG A 127 17.06 -27.01 4.81
N ALA A 128 16.48 -28.16 5.19
CA ALA A 128 16.10 -29.20 4.25
C ALA A 128 14.86 -28.83 3.42
N ARG A 129 14.00 -27.96 3.97
CA ARG A 129 12.68 -27.68 3.42
C ARG A 129 12.75 -26.96 2.08
N PHE A 130 13.41 -25.81 2.01
CA PHE A 130 13.36 -24.93 0.83
C PHE A 130 14.60 -25.15 -0.06
N ARG A 131 14.43 -25.93 -1.14
CA ARG A 131 15.50 -26.23 -2.10
C ARG A 131 15.28 -25.55 -3.45
N GLU A 132 16.31 -25.55 -4.27
CA GLU A 132 16.28 -25.03 -5.65
C GLU A 132 15.17 -25.72 -6.47
N ASP A 133 14.68 -25.02 -7.50
CA ASP A 133 13.60 -25.46 -8.39
C ASP A 133 12.25 -25.71 -7.72
N THR A 134 12.03 -25.15 -6.53
CA THR A 134 10.75 -25.21 -5.82
C THR A 134 10.02 -23.87 -5.84
N TYR A 135 8.70 -23.91 -5.99
CA TYR A 135 7.87 -22.71 -5.83
C TYR A 135 7.55 -22.48 -4.36
N VAL A 136 7.72 -21.23 -3.93
CA VAL A 136 7.48 -20.80 -2.56
C VAL A 136 6.60 -19.55 -2.53
N ARG A 137 5.67 -19.51 -1.58
CA ARG A 137 5.04 -18.27 -1.15
C ARG A 137 5.89 -17.64 -0.06
N VAL A 138 6.27 -16.40 -0.30
CA VAL A 138 7.06 -15.57 0.62
C VAL A 138 6.16 -14.52 1.23
N LEU A 139 6.34 -14.28 2.52
CA LEU A 139 5.75 -13.18 3.26
C LEU A 139 6.86 -12.50 4.07
N GLY A 140 7.07 -11.21 3.81
CA GLY A 140 8.25 -10.51 4.31
C GLY A 140 8.16 -8.99 4.25
N ASN A 141 9.18 -8.35 4.80
CA ASN A 141 9.36 -6.91 4.74
C ASN A 141 10.38 -6.56 3.66
N ILE A 142 10.08 -5.57 2.82
CA ILE A 142 11.08 -5.03 1.88
C ILE A 142 12.08 -4.19 2.68
N LYS A 143 13.37 -4.38 2.41
CA LYS A 143 14.47 -3.64 3.01
C LYS A 143 15.45 -3.18 1.92
N ARG A 144 16.11 -2.06 2.21
CA ARG A 144 17.19 -1.50 1.39
C ARG A 144 18.53 -2.03 1.92
N LEU A 145 19.42 -2.39 1.01
CA LEU A 145 20.84 -2.64 1.28
C LEU A 145 21.66 -1.41 0.86
N ASP A 146 22.91 -1.32 1.31
CA ASP A 146 23.79 -0.14 1.19
C ASP A 146 24.10 0.34 -0.25
N ASP A 147 23.65 -0.39 -1.28
CA ASP A 147 23.87 -0.12 -2.71
C ASP A 147 22.55 0.04 -3.49
N ASP A 148 21.50 0.53 -2.83
CA ASP A 148 20.12 0.66 -3.35
C ASP A 148 19.44 -0.65 -3.80
N LYS A 149 20.13 -1.77 -3.66
CA LYS A 149 19.60 -3.12 -3.86
C LYS A 149 18.52 -3.40 -2.82
N LYS A 150 17.39 -3.89 -3.30
CA LYS A 150 16.25 -4.28 -2.47
C LYS A 150 16.33 -5.77 -2.17
N HIS A 151 16.06 -6.12 -0.93
CA HIS A 151 15.93 -7.50 -0.50
C HIS A 151 14.69 -7.63 0.38
N VAL A 152 14.19 -8.85 0.51
CA VAL A 152 13.05 -9.15 1.39
C VAL A 152 13.56 -9.90 2.60
N VAL A 153 13.20 -9.42 3.80
CA VAL A 153 13.38 -10.19 5.03
C VAL A 153 12.10 -10.97 5.28
N ALA A 154 12.13 -12.26 4.98
CA ALA A 154 10.99 -13.15 5.13
C ALA A 154 10.83 -13.57 6.60
N PHE A 155 9.64 -13.37 7.13
CA PHE A 155 9.24 -13.91 8.43
C PHE A 155 8.40 -15.17 8.28
N ALA A 156 7.82 -15.41 7.10
CA ALA A 156 7.17 -16.68 6.76
C ALA A 156 7.43 -17.06 5.30
N MET A 157 7.68 -18.36 5.09
CA MET A 157 7.81 -18.97 3.77
C MET A 157 7.10 -20.33 3.77
N ARG A 158 6.50 -20.70 2.65
CA ARG A 158 5.79 -21.97 2.48
C ARG A 158 5.97 -22.51 1.06
N HIS A 159 6.07 -23.83 0.93
CA HIS A 159 6.00 -24.48 -0.38
C HIS A 159 4.63 -24.31 -1.00
N VAL A 160 4.62 -23.99 -2.29
CA VAL A 160 3.41 -24.04 -3.10
C VAL A 160 3.15 -25.49 -3.45
N THR A 161 2.07 -26.05 -2.90
CA THR A 161 1.63 -27.43 -3.16
C THR A 161 0.55 -27.51 -4.24
N ASP A 162 -0.27 -26.46 -4.36
CA ASP A 162 -1.28 -26.30 -5.40
C ASP A 162 -0.84 -25.17 -6.33
N PHE A 163 -0.60 -25.51 -7.60
CA PHE A 163 -0.12 -24.55 -8.60
C PHE A 163 -1.18 -23.53 -9.01
N ASN A 164 -2.47 -23.76 -8.73
CA ASN A 164 -3.51 -22.75 -8.92
C ASN A 164 -3.24 -21.48 -8.08
N GLU A 165 -2.49 -21.62 -6.99
CA GLU A 165 -2.08 -20.50 -6.14
C GLU A 165 -1.21 -19.48 -6.90
N ILE A 166 -0.43 -19.92 -7.90
CA ILE A 166 0.41 -19.03 -8.72
C ILE A 166 -0.49 -18.13 -9.57
N THR A 167 -1.45 -18.72 -10.27
CA THR A 167 -2.40 -17.98 -11.11
C THR A 167 -3.25 -17.04 -10.26
N PHE A 168 -3.73 -17.53 -9.11
CA PHE A 168 -4.47 -16.69 -8.16
C PHE A 168 -3.62 -15.51 -7.67
N HIS A 169 -2.34 -15.73 -7.34
CA HIS A 169 -1.43 -14.68 -6.94
C HIS A 169 -1.31 -13.58 -8.00
N MET A 170 -1.22 -13.95 -9.29
CA MET A 170 -1.17 -12.96 -10.37
C MET A 170 -2.43 -12.09 -10.45
N TYR A 171 -3.61 -12.70 -10.28
CA TYR A 171 -4.86 -11.93 -10.20
C TYR A 171 -4.89 -11.01 -8.98
N ASP A 172 -4.42 -11.49 -7.83
CA ASP A 172 -4.39 -10.72 -6.58
C ASP A 172 -3.47 -9.51 -6.70
N VAL A 173 -2.30 -9.66 -7.33
CA VAL A 173 -1.38 -8.55 -7.60
C VAL A 173 -2.05 -7.48 -8.47
N ILE A 174 -2.72 -7.88 -9.56
CA ILE A 174 -3.40 -6.94 -10.46
C ILE A 174 -4.53 -6.22 -9.71
N HIS A 175 -5.36 -6.98 -8.98
CA HIS A 175 -6.47 -6.42 -8.22
C HIS A 175 -6.00 -5.44 -7.14
N ALA A 176 -4.95 -5.78 -6.40
CA ALA A 176 -4.36 -4.91 -5.38
C ALA A 176 -3.77 -3.64 -6.01
N ALA A 177 -3.04 -3.75 -7.13
CA ALA A 177 -2.49 -2.60 -7.84
C ALA A 177 -3.58 -1.61 -8.26
N LEU A 178 -4.66 -2.09 -8.89
CA LEU A 178 -5.81 -1.26 -9.28
C LEU A 178 -6.52 -0.65 -8.08
N SER A 179 -6.71 -1.43 -7.01
CA SER A 179 -7.36 -0.96 -5.79
C SER A 179 -6.55 0.14 -5.10
N MET A 180 -5.23 -0.01 -5.05
CA MET A 180 -4.33 1.01 -4.49
C MET A 180 -4.33 2.29 -5.34
N GLN A 181 -4.28 2.18 -6.66
CA GLN A 181 -4.37 3.34 -7.56
C GLN A 181 -5.67 4.11 -7.37
N LYS A 182 -6.80 3.40 -7.24
CA LYS A 182 -8.11 4.05 -6.98
C LYS A 182 -8.11 4.82 -5.66
N ARG A 183 -7.54 4.26 -4.59
CA ARG A 183 -7.49 4.90 -3.28
C ARG A 183 -6.63 6.16 -3.27
N VAL A 184 -5.50 6.14 -3.96
CA VAL A 184 -4.64 7.33 -4.09
C VAL A 184 -5.39 8.45 -4.83
N HIS A 185 -6.14 8.11 -5.88
CA HIS A 185 -6.98 9.07 -6.59
C HIS A 185 -8.11 9.65 -5.70
N GLU A 186 -8.73 8.84 -4.85
CA GLU A 186 -9.78 9.30 -3.92
C GLU A 186 -9.23 10.20 -2.79
N GLU A 187 -8.05 9.89 -2.24
CA GLU A 187 -7.40 10.69 -1.19
C GLU A 187 -6.89 12.04 -1.73
N ALA A 188 -6.48 12.12 -3.00
CA ALA A 188 -6.13 13.39 -3.65
C ALA A 188 -7.33 14.35 -3.82
N VAL A 189 -8.57 13.87 -3.67
CA VAL A 189 -9.81 14.63 -3.90
C VAL A 189 -10.44 15.15 -2.59
N THR A 190 -9.86 14.89 -1.41
CA THR A 190 -10.35 15.57 -0.19
C THR A 190 -10.01 17.06 -0.22
N PRO A 191 -11.00 17.98 -0.23
CA PRO A 191 -10.73 19.40 -0.17
C PRO A 191 -10.25 19.72 1.24
N ASP A 192 -9.04 20.26 1.33
CA ASP A 192 -8.46 20.88 2.52
C ASP A 192 -9.47 21.88 3.10
N THR A 193 -10.26 21.44 4.09
CA THR A 193 -11.23 22.28 4.79
C THR A 193 -10.57 22.80 6.06
N THR A 194 -9.40 23.41 5.92
CA THR A 194 -8.81 24.27 6.95
C THR A 194 -9.31 25.71 6.75
N THR A 195 -10.62 25.93 6.89
CA THR A 195 -11.16 27.29 7.00
C THR A 195 -10.89 27.80 8.40
N ASN A 196 -9.84 28.62 8.49
CA ASN A 196 -9.59 29.60 9.55
C ASN A 196 -10.90 30.29 9.98
N PHE A 197 -11.25 30.14 11.26
CA PHE A 197 -12.29 30.96 11.89
C PHE A 197 -11.70 32.35 12.17
N GLY A 198 -11.80 33.22 11.16
CA GLY A 198 -11.45 34.63 11.23
C GLY A 198 -12.64 35.49 10.85
N ASN A 199 -13.30 36.04 11.86
CA ASN A 199 -14.42 36.96 11.84
C ASN A 199 -14.22 38.13 10.85
N ASN A 200 -15.20 38.41 9.97
CA ASN A 200 -15.56 39.76 9.54
C ASN A 200 -16.91 39.79 8.80
N ASN A 201 -17.79 40.65 9.30
CA ASN A 201 -19.11 40.96 8.77
C ASN A 201 -19.04 41.48 7.32
N SER A 202 -19.87 40.93 6.43
CA SER A 202 -20.48 41.70 5.34
C SER A 202 -21.80 41.06 4.89
N PHE A 203 -22.79 41.92 4.80
CA PHE A 203 -24.18 41.67 4.43
C PHE A 203 -24.33 41.18 2.97
N SER A 204 -25.34 40.31 2.78
CA SER A 204 -26.10 40.05 1.54
C SER A 204 -25.35 39.63 0.27
N ALA A 205 -25.44 38.35 -0.08
CA ALA A 205 -26.07 37.86 -1.33
C ALA A 205 -25.87 36.34 -1.47
N GLN A 206 -26.99 35.61 -1.42
CA GLN A 206 -27.27 34.32 -2.05
C GLN A 206 -26.06 33.54 -2.63
N ARG A 207 -25.39 32.73 -1.81
CA ARG A 207 -24.32 31.82 -2.28
C ARG A 207 -24.93 30.45 -2.58
N ASN A 208 -25.19 30.16 -3.85
CA ASN A 208 -25.35 28.79 -4.34
C ASN A 208 -24.12 27.99 -3.90
N GLN A 209 -24.35 26.89 -3.19
CA GLN A 209 -23.34 25.90 -2.83
C GLN A 209 -22.76 25.29 -4.11
N PHE A 210 -21.62 25.80 -4.55
CA PHE A 210 -20.77 25.15 -5.53
C PHE A 210 -19.77 24.27 -4.78
N GLY A 211 -19.70 22.99 -5.14
CA GLY A 211 -18.71 22.02 -4.66
C GLY A 211 -17.26 22.42 -4.99
N PRO A 212 -16.28 21.53 -4.72
CA PRO A 212 -14.86 21.86 -4.75
C PRO A 212 -14.47 22.55 -6.06
N GLN A 213 -13.88 23.75 -5.92
CA GLN A 213 -13.52 24.57 -7.07
C GLN A 213 -12.34 23.94 -7.82
N ILE A 214 -12.64 23.15 -8.84
CA ILE A 214 -11.69 22.82 -9.89
C ILE A 214 -11.35 24.13 -10.61
N GLY A 215 -10.13 24.63 -10.38
CA GLY A 215 -9.62 25.86 -10.98
C GLY A 215 -9.53 25.73 -12.50
N ASN A 216 -9.84 26.83 -13.19
CA ASN A 216 -9.76 27.03 -14.66
C ASN A 216 -10.87 26.45 -15.55
N MET A 217 -11.99 25.96 -15.01
CA MET A 217 -13.16 25.58 -15.82
C MET A 217 -14.18 26.73 -15.96
N SER A 218 -14.71 26.94 -17.17
CA SER A 218 -15.86 27.81 -17.43
C SER A 218 -17.13 27.29 -16.72
N GLN A 219 -18.12 28.15 -16.50
CA GLN A 219 -19.38 27.76 -15.85
C GLN A 219 -20.10 26.62 -16.61
N ALA A 220 -20.01 26.62 -17.93
CA ALA A 220 -20.49 25.55 -18.81
C ALA A 220 -19.84 24.20 -18.49
N GLN A 221 -18.51 24.18 -18.38
CA GLN A 221 -17.73 22.98 -18.12
C GLN A 221 -17.97 22.44 -16.70
N LYS A 222 -18.17 23.32 -15.71
CA LYS A 222 -18.52 22.92 -14.34
C LYS A 222 -19.85 22.18 -14.27
N ARG A 223 -20.86 22.62 -15.03
CA ARG A 223 -22.18 21.97 -15.09
C ARG A 223 -22.12 20.58 -15.74
N VAL A 224 -21.30 20.44 -16.78
CA VAL A 224 -21.09 19.13 -17.43
C VAL A 224 -20.37 18.17 -16.46
N TYR A 225 -19.32 18.63 -15.79
CA TYR A 225 -18.57 17.83 -14.82
C TYR A 225 -19.44 17.32 -13.68
N GLU A 226 -20.28 18.18 -13.10
CA GLU A 226 -21.18 17.79 -12.02
C GLU A 226 -22.18 16.71 -12.47
N MET A 227 -22.75 16.86 -13.66
CA MET A 227 -23.68 15.87 -14.22
C MET A 227 -23.04 14.53 -14.53
N VAL A 228 -21.79 14.53 -15.02
CA VAL A 228 -21.03 13.30 -15.26
C VAL A 228 -20.71 12.61 -13.93
N ASN A 229 -20.31 13.35 -12.91
CA ASN A 229 -19.96 12.79 -11.60
C ASN A 229 -21.18 12.26 -10.82
N GLN A 230 -22.39 12.75 -11.13
CA GLN A 230 -23.64 12.24 -10.56
C GLN A 230 -24.17 10.98 -11.29
N ALA A 231 -23.63 10.61 -12.45
CA ALA A 231 -24.06 9.43 -13.19
C ALA A 231 -23.59 8.15 -12.50
N LYS A 232 -24.54 7.28 -12.11
CA LYS A 232 -24.27 5.99 -11.45
C LYS A 232 -24.28 4.80 -12.42
N SER A 233 -24.53 5.03 -13.71
CA SER A 233 -24.55 4.00 -14.75
C SER A 233 -23.13 3.57 -15.11
N GLN A 234 -22.91 2.25 -15.26
CA GLN A 234 -21.64 1.70 -15.76
C GLN A 234 -21.29 2.19 -17.18
N GLU A 235 -22.30 2.58 -17.97
CA GLU A 235 -22.15 3.08 -19.34
C GLU A 235 -21.96 4.61 -19.42
N GLY A 236 -21.96 5.32 -18.29
CA GLY A 236 -21.87 6.78 -18.26
C GLY A 236 -23.16 7.48 -18.72
N ILE A 237 -23.04 8.73 -19.18
CA ILE A 237 -24.15 9.56 -19.68
C ILE A 237 -23.92 9.93 -21.15
N TYR A 238 -24.96 9.78 -21.98
CA TYR A 238 -24.88 10.13 -23.39
C TYR A 238 -24.81 11.66 -23.60
N VAL A 239 -24.06 12.08 -24.62
CA VAL A 239 -23.88 13.51 -24.96
C VAL A 239 -25.22 14.18 -25.28
N ASP A 240 -26.11 13.48 -25.97
CA ASP A 240 -27.45 13.99 -26.30
C ASP A 240 -28.30 14.27 -25.05
N ASP A 241 -28.13 13.46 -24.00
CA ASP A 241 -28.83 13.65 -22.74
C ASP A 241 -28.25 14.82 -21.95
N LEU A 242 -26.94 15.05 -22.03
CA LEU A 242 -26.30 16.24 -21.46
C LEU A 242 -26.78 17.52 -22.15
N VAL A 243 -26.87 17.52 -23.48
CA VAL A 243 -27.39 18.65 -24.28
C VAL A 243 -28.83 18.98 -23.89
N LYS A 244 -29.69 17.97 -23.80
CA LYS A 244 -31.10 18.14 -23.40
C LYS A 244 -31.25 18.66 -21.97
N ARG A 245 -30.48 18.12 -21.02
CA ARG A 245 -30.60 18.47 -19.59
C ARG A 245 -29.97 19.82 -19.24
N LEU A 246 -28.86 20.17 -19.89
CA LEU A 246 -28.14 21.42 -19.63
C LEU A 246 -28.62 22.57 -20.52
N ASN A 247 -29.44 22.29 -21.54
CA ASN A 247 -29.91 23.26 -22.53
C ASN A 247 -28.75 24.08 -23.13
N MET A 248 -27.71 23.37 -23.57
CA MET A 248 -26.47 23.95 -24.10
C MET A 248 -26.14 23.34 -25.47
N PRO A 249 -25.49 24.09 -26.38
CA PRO A 249 -25.12 23.57 -27.69
C PRO A 249 -24.10 22.43 -27.56
N GLU A 250 -24.23 21.40 -28.40
CA GLU A 250 -23.40 20.18 -28.37
C GLU A 250 -21.89 20.48 -28.41
N GLN A 251 -21.49 21.52 -29.15
CA GLN A 251 -20.11 21.97 -29.23
C GLN A 251 -19.55 22.36 -27.85
N SER A 252 -20.33 23.00 -26.99
CA SER A 252 -19.90 23.38 -25.65
C SER A 252 -19.82 22.21 -24.68
N VAL A 253 -20.58 21.14 -24.93
CA VAL A 253 -20.53 19.88 -24.14
C VAL A 253 -19.32 19.04 -24.54
N ARG A 254 -18.97 19.00 -25.84
CA ARG A 254 -17.79 18.28 -26.34
C ARG A 254 -16.47 19.02 -26.08
N TYR A 255 -16.49 20.34 -25.92
CA TYR A 255 -15.32 21.19 -25.62
C TYR A 255 -14.98 21.26 -24.12
N VAL A 256 -15.14 20.14 -23.41
CA VAL A 256 -14.59 19.98 -22.07
C VAL A 256 -13.18 19.41 -22.28
N PRO A 257 -12.10 20.13 -21.91
CA PRO A 257 -10.76 19.58 -22.02
C PRO A 257 -10.71 18.28 -21.22
N CYS A 258 -10.45 17.17 -21.91
CA CYS A 258 -10.24 15.86 -21.31
C CYS A 258 -9.04 15.95 -20.36
N ILE A 259 -9.31 16.18 -19.06
CA ILE A 259 -8.37 15.97 -17.95
C ILE A 259 -8.81 14.71 -17.19
N LEU A 260 -9.23 13.69 -17.95
CA LEU A 260 -9.42 12.33 -17.46
C LEU A 260 -8.77 11.38 -18.47
N LEU A 261 -7.44 11.39 -18.47
CA LEU A 261 -6.59 10.24 -18.71
C LEU A 261 -5.58 10.19 -17.57
#